data_AF-A0A0M0TB20-F1
#
_entry.id   AF-A0A0M0TB20-F1
#
_cell.length_a   1.000
_cell.length_b   1.000
_cell.length_c   1.000
_cell.angle_alpha   90.00
_cell.angle_beta   90.00
_cell.angle_gamma   90.00
#
_symmetry.space_group_name_H-M   'P 1'
#
loop_
_entity.id
_entity.type
_entity.pdbx_description
1 polymer ?
#
loop_
_entity_poly.entity_id
_entity_poly.type
_entity_poly.pdbx_seq_one_letter_code
_entity_poly.pdbx_strand_id
1 'polypeptide(L)' 'MSKQHTETTFDYGKYGVIVITEAANSEIISYAEALKALDAGQYDRDLLLGFDLVLAISHGWKAGFYEPTNEQS' A
#
# COMPACT_ATOMS: atom_id res chain seq x y z
N MET A 1 -18.29 21.37 6.53
CA MET A 1 -16.96 20.95 7.05
C MET A 1 -16.32 20.10 5.98
N SER A 2 -15.31 20.63 5.28
CA SER A 2 -14.53 19.82 4.34
C SER A 2 -13.75 18.82 5.16
N LYS A 3 -14.09 17.53 5.08
CA LYS A 3 -13.19 16.48 5.57
C LYS A 3 -11.94 16.64 4.71
N GLN A 4 -10.86 17.14 5.29
CA GLN A 4 -9.55 17.05 4.65
C GLN A 4 -9.34 15.56 4.43
N HIS A 5 -9.43 15.13 3.18
CA HIS A 5 -8.90 13.85 2.76
C HIS A 5 -7.42 13.99 3.09
N THR A 6 -6.99 13.42 4.21
CA THR A 6 -5.57 13.15 4.42
C THR A 6 -5.20 12.32 3.20
N GLU A 7 -4.40 12.86 2.29
CA GLU A 7 -4.05 12.21 1.03
C GLU A 7 -3.20 10.99 1.35
N THR A 8 -3.86 9.87 1.69
CA THR A 8 -3.21 8.58 1.83
C THR A 8 -2.86 8.11 0.44
N THR A 9 -1.58 7.88 0.17
CA THR A 9 -1.10 7.38 -1.12
C THR A 9 -0.31 6.10 -0.95
N PHE A 10 -0.41 5.21 -1.92
CA PHE A 10 0.34 3.96 -1.98
C PHE A 10 1.36 4.01 -3.11
N ASP A 11 2.60 3.67 -2.81
CA ASP A 11 3.65 3.45 -3.81
C ASP A 11 4.27 2.05 -3.65
N TYR A 12 4.88 1.54 -4.70
CA TYR A 12 5.49 0.22 -4.74
C TYR A 12 7.03 0.33 -4.85
N GLY A 13 7.73 -0.16 -3.84
CA GLY A 13 9.19 -0.11 -3.78
C GLY A 13 9.87 -1.29 -4.46
N LYS A 14 11.09 -1.08 -4.95
CA LYS A 14 11.99 -2.10 -5.56
C LYS A 14 12.25 -3.31 -4.66
N TYR A 15 11.99 -3.19 -3.36
CA TYR A 15 12.39 -4.12 -2.31
C TYR A 15 11.23 -4.95 -1.74
N GLY A 16 10.14 -5.12 -2.49
CA GLY A 16 8.99 -5.90 -1.99
C GLY A 16 8.17 -5.18 -0.95
N VAL A 17 8.17 -3.84 -0.99
CA VAL A 17 7.40 -3.04 -0.04
C VAL A 17 6.35 -2.20 -0.71
N ILE A 18 5.27 -1.95 0.03
CA ILE A 18 4.30 -0.90 -0.24
C ILE A 18 4.60 0.23 0.74
N VAL A 19 4.77 1.43 0.20
CA VAL A 19 4.95 2.65 0.99
C VAL A 19 3.59 3.31 1.12
N ILE A 20 3.11 3.44 2.35
CA ILE A 20 1.93 4.20 2.69
C ILE A 20 2.40 5.57 3.16
N THR A 21 1.90 6.64 2.54
CA THR A 21 2.17 8.01 3.00
C THR A 21 0.87 8.62 3.50
N GLU A 22 0.84 9.05 4.76
CA GLU A 22 -0.30 9.71 5.38
C GLU A 22 0.15 11.05 5.97
N ALA A 23 -0.25 12.16 5.34
CA ALA A 23 0.18 13.50 5.70
C ALA A 23 1.72 13.63 5.80
N ALA A 24 2.26 13.69 7.02
CA ALA A 24 3.70 13.83 7.29
C ALA A 24 4.38 12.51 7.71
N ASN A 25 3.63 11.41 7.80
CA ASN A 25 4.14 10.11 8.22
C ASN A 25 4.21 9.17 7.01
N SER A 26 5.21 8.28 7.01
CA SER A 26 5.30 7.19 6.06
C SER A 26 5.47 5.88 6.79
N GLU A 27 4.72 4.87 6.36
CA GLU A 27 4.80 3.49 6.81
C GLU A 27 5.24 2.62 5.64
N ILE A 28 6.09 1.64 5.91
CA ILE A 28 6.56 0.68 4.93
C ILE A 28 6.04 -0.69 5.36
N ILE A 29 5.23 -1.31 4.51
CA ILE A 29 4.69 -2.65 4.75
C ILE A 29 5.10 -3.60 3.63
N SER A 30 5.11 -4.90 3.90
CA SER A 30 5.29 -5.92 2.88
C SER A 30 4.03 -6.10 2.01
N TYR A 31 4.19 -6.74 0.84
CA TYR A 31 3.05 -7.13 -0.01
C TYR A 31 2.10 -8.07 0.73
N ALA A 32 2.64 -8.96 1.58
CA ALA A 32 1.84 -9.89 2.36
C ALA A 32 0.96 -9.16 3.37
N GLU A 33 1.48 -8.11 4.02
CA GLU A 33 0.70 -7.26 4.92
C GLU A 33 -0.35 -6.44 4.17
N ALA A 34 0.01 -5.90 2.99
CA ALA A 34 -0.93 -5.17 2.15
C ALA A 34 -2.11 -6.04 1.70
N LEU A 35 -1.86 -7.30 1.33
CA LEU A 35 -2.90 -8.27 0.99
C LEU A 35 -3.76 -8.63 2.20
N LYS A 36 -3.17 -8.82 3.38
CA LYS A 36 -3.92 -9.05 4.63
C LYS A 36 -4.82 -7.87 4.99
N ALA A 37 -4.37 -6.64 4.79
CA ALA A 37 -5.17 -5.44 5.04
C ALA A 37 -6.40 -5.38 4.12
N LEU A 38 -6.24 -5.72 2.83
CA LEU A 38 -7.35 -5.84 1.88
C LEU A 38 -8.34 -6.93 2.31
N ASP A 39 -7.84 -8.12 2.63
CA ASP A 39 -8.67 -9.27 3.05
C ASP A 39 -9.44 -9.01 4.36
N ALA A 40 -8.83 -8.23 5.28
CA ALA A 40 -9.47 -7.80 6.52
C ALA A 40 -10.52 -6.69 6.34
N GLY A 41 -10.71 -6.18 5.12
CA GLY A 41 -11.65 -5.09 4.83
C GLY A 41 -11.20 -3.74 5.37
N GLN A 42 -9.89 -3.53 5.57
CA GLN A 42 -9.35 -2.29 6.16
C GLN A 42 -9.77 -1.02 5.38
N TYR A 43 -10.04 -1.17 4.08
CA TYR A 43 -10.43 -0.10 3.16
C TYR A 43 -11.89 -0.18 2.69
N ASP A 44 -12.74 -1.03 3.27
CA ASP A 44 -14.14 -1.21 2.81
C ASP A 44 -14.99 0.07 2.96
N ARG A 45 -14.58 0.96 3.86
CA ARG A 45 -15.24 2.26 4.09
C ARG A 45 -14.77 3.36 3.14
N ASP A 46 -13.68 3.12 2.42
CA ASP A 46 -13.11 4.02 1.41
C ASP A 46 -12.58 3.19 0.23
N LEU A 47 -13.52 2.79 -0.64
CA LEU A 47 -13.22 1.90 -1.76
C LEU A 47 -12.21 2.48 -2.75
N LEU A 48 -12.14 3.81 -2.87
CA LEU A 48 -11.14 4.46 -3.73
C LEU A 48 -9.74 4.14 -3.22
N LEU A 49 -9.53 4.30 -1.91
CA LEU A 49 -8.28 3.99 -1.26
C LEU A 49 -7.93 2.48 -1.38
N GLY A 50 -8.93 1.61 -1.27
CA GLY A 50 -8.77 0.18 -1.52
C GLY A 50 -8.30 -0.15 -2.95
N PHE A 51 -8.86 0.53 -3.96
CA PHE A 51 -8.44 0.35 -5.35
C PHE A 51 -7.02 0.89 -5.62
N ASP A 52 -6.64 2.01 -4.99
CA ASP A 52 -5.29 2.55 -5.12
C ASP A 52 -4.24 1.59 -4.55
N LEU A 53 -4.54 0.92 -3.42
CA LEU A 53 -3.68 -0.12 -2.87
C LEU A 53 -3.55 -1.33 -3.82
N VAL A 54 -4.68 -1.79 -4.39
CA VAL A 54 -4.67 -2.88 -5.39
C VAL A 54 -3.83 -2.50 -6.61
N LEU A 55 -3.91 -1.24 -7.06
CA LEU A 55 -3.13 -0.72 -8.18
C LEU A 55 -1.62 -0.73 -7.86
N ALA A 56 -1.21 -0.25 -6.69
CA ALA A 56 0.19 -0.27 -6.26
C ALA A 56 0.76 -1.69 -6.20
N ILE A 57 0.01 -2.63 -5.58
CA ILE A 57 0.38 -4.06 -5.55
C ILE A 57 0.53 -4.61 -6.97
N SER A 58 -0.42 -4.32 -7.86
CA SER A 58 -0.41 -4.81 -9.24
C SER A 58 0.78 -4.26 -10.03
N HIS A 59 1.12 -2.98 -9.83
CA HIS A 59 2.28 -2.37 -10.47
C HIS A 59 3.59 -3.00 -10.06
N GLY A 60 3.80 -3.20 -8.76
CA GLY A 60 5.04 -3.81 -8.32
C GLY A 60 5.10 -5.31 -8.58
N TRP A 61 3.96 -6.02 -8.68
CA TRP A 61 3.93 -7.37 -9.24
C TRP A 61 4.43 -7.37 -10.70
N LYS A 62 3.90 -6.46 -11.53
CA LYS A 62 4.32 -6.30 -12.93
C LYS A 62 5.80 -5.91 -13.05
N ALA A 63 6.32 -5.14 -12.09
CA ALA A 63 7.73 -4.76 -12.04
C ALA A 63 8.66 -5.86 -11.51
N GLY A 64 8.13 -6.98 -11.03
CA GLY A 64 8.90 -8.07 -10.43
C GLY A 64 9.42 -7.76 -9.02
N PHE A 65 8.82 -6.79 -8.33
CA PHE A 65 9.26 -6.36 -7.00
C PHE A 65 8.58 -7.12 -5.87
N TYR A 66 7.67 -8.05 -6.14
CA TYR A 66 6.90 -8.77 -5.13
C TYR A 66 7.70 -9.83 -4.35
N GLU A 67 8.92 -10.18 -4.80
CA GLU A 67 9.77 -11.15 -4.12
C GLU A 67 10.35 -10.56 -2.83
N PRO A 68 10.37 -11.32 -1.73
CA PRO A 68 10.94 -10.82 -0.52
C PRO A 68 12.44 -10.55 -0.68
N THR A 69 12.90 -9.36 -0.34
CA THR A 69 14.33 -9.03 -0.34
C THR A 69 14.88 -9.03 1.08
N ASN A 70 16.17 -9.25 1.23
CA ASN A 70 16.85 -9.21 2.53
C ASN A 70 16.66 -7.87 3.29
N GLU A 71 16.22 -6.82 2.59
CA GLU A 71 15.92 -5.50 3.17
C GLU A 71 14.59 -5.46 3.94
N GLN A 72 13.80 -6.54 3.91
CA GLN A 72 12.55 -6.70 4.69
C GLN A 72 12.74 -7.49 5.98
N SER A 73 14.00 -7.75 6.39
CA SER A 73 14.37 -8.55 7.57
C SER A 73 14.59 -7.68 8.81
#